data_AF-A0A9N7QBF4-F1
#
_entry.id   AF-A0A9N7QBF4-F1
#
_cell.length_a   1.000
_cell.length_b   1.000
_cell.length_c   1.000
_cell.angle_alpha   90.00
_cell.angle_beta   90.00
_cell.angle_gamma   90.00
#
_symmetry.space_group_name_H-M   'P 1'
#
loop_
_entity.id
_entity.type
_entity.pdbx_description
1 polymer ?
#
loop_
_entity_poly.entity_id
_entity_poly.type
_entity_poly.pdbx_seq_one_letter_code
_entity_poly.pdbx_strand_id
1 'polypeptide(L)'
;MKVQPSVLVHLGYGKYVRSDQVTAVMPIEQERGPGRRTLVHMQGQSEPMVGSRAEDSIVRDLVQEPKEVTQSRQQQEILRDLLMDLGNVNATVRRIARDEGGLDLERLERRIREVVED
;
A
#
# COMPACT_ATOMS: atom_id res chain seq x y z
N MET A 1 -14.65 -5.23 -0.36
CA MET A 1 -13.89 -3.96 -0.29
C MET A 1 -13.74 -3.60 1.17
N LYS A 2 -12.53 -3.27 1.64
CA LYS A 2 -12.28 -2.91 3.05
C LYS A 2 -11.63 -1.53 3.07
N VAL A 3 -12.13 -0.64 3.91
CA VAL A 3 -11.52 0.68 4.11
C VAL A 3 -10.18 0.49 4.81
N GLN A 4 -9.13 1.10 4.27
CA GLN A 4 -7.81 1.05 4.88
C GLN A 4 -7.79 1.98 6.09
N PRO A 5 -7.36 1.53 7.28
CA PRO A 5 -7.35 2.38 8.45
C PRO A 5 -6.23 3.42 8.38
N SER A 6 -6.47 4.61 8.93
CA SER A 6 -5.46 5.66 9.14
C SER A 6 -4.77 6.21 7.88
N VAL A 7 -5.39 6.11 6.70
CA VAL A 7 -4.88 6.71 5.46
C VAL A 7 -5.47 8.10 5.29
N LEU A 8 -4.65 9.08 4.88
CA LEU A 8 -5.14 10.40 4.49
C LEU A 8 -5.63 10.38 3.04
N VAL A 9 -6.92 10.61 2.84
CA VAL A 9 -7.56 10.66 1.52
C VAL A 9 -7.78 12.12 1.12
N HIS A 10 -7.24 12.50 -0.04
CA HIS A 10 -7.40 13.83 -0.59
C HIS A 10 -8.80 14.02 -1.19
N LEU A 11 -9.49 15.09 -0.83
CA LEU A 11 -10.81 15.42 -1.39
C LEU A 11 -10.75 16.48 -2.49
N GLY A 12 -9.57 17.06 -2.76
CA GLY A 12 -9.38 18.21 -3.65
C GLY A 12 -9.20 19.54 -2.89
N TYR A 13 -8.60 20.53 -3.55
CA TYR A 13 -8.27 21.85 -2.98
C TYR A 13 -7.59 21.80 -1.59
N GLY A 14 -6.67 20.85 -1.40
CA GLY A 14 -5.93 20.70 -0.14
C GLY A 14 -6.75 20.18 1.05
N LYS A 15 -7.98 19.70 0.83
CA LYS A 15 -8.77 19.04 1.88
C LYS A 15 -8.37 17.57 1.99
N TYR A 16 -8.24 17.08 3.21
CA TYR A 16 -7.90 15.69 3.50
C TYR A 16 -8.81 15.13 4.60
N VAL A 17 -9.09 13.84 4.53
CA VAL A 17 -9.81 13.10 5.56
C VAL A 17 -9.05 11.86 5.98
N ARG A 18 -9.25 11.45 7.22
CA ARG A 18 -8.84 10.12 7.67
C ARG A 18 -9.85 9.10 7.15
N SER A 19 -9.37 8.09 6.44
CA SER A 19 -10.18 7.06 5.79
C SER A 19 -11.12 6.33 6.75
N ASP A 20 -10.65 6.01 7.94
CA ASP A 20 -11.39 5.32 9.02
C ASP A 20 -12.44 6.19 9.71
N GLN A 21 -12.56 7.45 9.34
CA GLN A 21 -13.58 8.37 9.82
C GLN A 21 -14.65 8.67 8.76
N VAL A 22 -14.46 8.21 7.51
CA VAL A 22 -15.45 8.39 6.44
C VAL A 22 -16.57 7.36 6.59
N THR A 23 -17.81 7.84 6.70
CA THR A 23 -19.00 6.98 6.85
C THR A 23 -19.80 6.85 5.56
N ALA A 24 -19.76 7.85 4.68
CA ALA A 24 -20.39 7.79 3.35
C ALA A 24 -19.72 8.76 2.36
N VAL A 25 -19.79 8.43 1.07
CA VAL A 25 -19.40 9.29 -0.05
C VAL A 25 -20.56 9.33 -1.04
N MET A 26 -21.05 10.52 -1.39
CA MET A 26 -22.15 10.70 -2.33
C MET A 26 -21.78 11.70 -3.42
N PRO A 27 -22.11 11.47 -4.70
CA PRO A 27 -21.96 12.48 -5.74
C PRO A 27 -22.93 13.64 -5.52
N ILE A 28 -22.50 14.85 -5.89
CA ILE A 28 -23.40 16.02 -5.96
C ILE A 28 -23.97 16.09 -7.37
N GLU A 29 -25.27 15.85 -7.50
CA GLU A 29 -25.99 15.87 -8.78
C GLU A 29 -26.56 17.25 -9.12
N GLN A 30 -27.05 17.98 -8.11
CA GLN A 30 -27.70 19.29 -8.25
C GLN A 30 -26.82 20.39 -7.64
N GLU A 31 -26.89 21.61 -8.18
CA GLU A 31 -26.14 22.77 -7.67
C GLU A 31 -24.62 22.56 -7.57
N ARG A 32 -24.08 21.79 -8.52
CA ARG A 32 -22.71 21.27 -8.51
C ARG A 32 -21.62 22.35 -8.41
N GLY A 33 -21.93 23.59 -8.80
CA GLY A 33 -21.02 24.74 -8.72
C GLY A 33 -19.62 24.45 -9.31
N PRO A 34 -18.67 25.39 -9.17
CA PRO A 34 -17.28 25.09 -9.43
C PRO A 34 -16.70 24.24 -8.29
N GLY A 35 -16.23 23.04 -8.61
CA GLY A 35 -15.47 22.20 -7.68
C GLY A 35 -16.28 21.49 -6.59
N ARG A 36 -17.62 21.41 -6.66
CA ARG A 36 -18.41 20.59 -5.71
C ARG A 36 -18.81 19.30 -6.40
N ARG A 37 -18.01 18.25 -6.27
CA ARG A 37 -18.26 16.96 -6.93
C ARG A 37 -18.91 15.94 -6.01
N THR A 38 -18.59 15.99 -4.72
CA THR A 38 -18.96 14.96 -3.75
C THR A 38 -19.25 15.53 -2.36
N LEU A 39 -20.11 14.84 -1.63
CA LEU A 39 -20.33 15.00 -0.19
C LEU A 39 -19.67 13.81 0.52
N VAL A 40 -18.82 14.11 1.49
CA VAL A 40 -18.12 13.13 2.31
C VAL A 40 -18.59 13.26 3.74
N HIS A 41 -19.29 12.25 4.22
CA HIS A 41 -19.80 12.20 5.59
C HIS A 41 -18.74 11.62 6.51
N MET A 42 -18.57 12.27 7.67
CA MET A 42 -17.58 11.89 8.67
C MET A 42 -18.28 11.40 9.94
N GLN A 43 -17.66 10.43 10.62
CA GLN A 43 -18.12 9.98 11.92
C GLN A 43 -18.16 11.15 12.91
N GLY A 44 -19.30 11.35 13.57
CA GLY A 44 -19.47 12.40 14.57
C GLY A 44 -19.65 13.83 14.02
N GLN A 45 -19.73 14.02 12.69
CA GLN A 45 -20.03 15.33 12.10
C GLN A 45 -21.44 15.35 11.49
N SER A 46 -22.20 16.41 11.78
CA SER A 46 -23.54 16.62 11.25
C SER A 46 -23.53 17.09 9.79
N GLU A 47 -22.53 17.88 9.41
CA GLU A 47 -22.41 18.45 8.07
C GLU A 47 -21.39 17.68 7.23
N PRO A 48 -21.72 17.31 5.98
CA PRO A 48 -20.77 16.65 5.10
C PRO A 48 -19.72 17.63 4.58
N MET A 49 -18.52 17.11 4.35
CA MET A 49 -17.48 17.85 3.69
C MET A 49 -17.65 17.80 2.17
N VAL A 50 -17.56 18.96 1.53
CA VAL A 50 -17.63 19.06 0.08
C VAL A 50 -16.26 18.76 -0.53
N GLY A 51 -16.20 17.66 -1.29
CA GLY A 51 -15.08 17.25 -2.11
C GLY A 51 -15.18 17.76 -3.54
N SER A 52 -14.02 17.96 -4.15
CA SER A 52 -13.86 18.39 -5.54
C SER A 52 -13.37 17.27 -6.44
N ARG A 53 -13.29 16.05 -5.93
CA ARG A 53 -13.00 14.82 -6.67
C ARG A 53 -14.27 14.01 -6.84
N ALA A 54 -14.31 13.20 -7.89
CA ALA A 54 -15.43 12.29 -8.14
C ALA A 54 -15.50 11.20 -7.05
N GLU A 55 -16.69 10.64 -6.86
CA GLU A 55 -16.96 9.63 -5.81
C GLU A 55 -16.10 8.38 -6.01
N ASP A 56 -16.09 7.85 -7.23
CA ASP A 56 -15.28 6.71 -7.65
C ASP A 56 -13.79 6.83 -7.28
N SER A 57 -13.23 8.04 -7.41
CA SER A 57 -11.84 8.37 -7.14
C SER A 57 -11.57 8.39 -5.64
N ILE A 58 -12.49 8.95 -4.85
CA ILE A 58 -12.38 8.99 -3.39
C ILE A 58 -12.55 7.58 -2.81
N VAL A 59 -13.55 6.82 -3.29
CA VAL A 59 -13.78 5.43 -2.85
C VAL A 59 -12.59 4.54 -3.17
N ARG A 60 -11.97 4.72 -4.34
CA ARG A 60 -10.74 4.00 -4.69
C ARG A 60 -9.62 4.25 -3.68
N ASP A 61 -9.41 5.50 -3.28
CA ASP A 61 -8.36 5.86 -2.31
C ASP A 61 -8.69 5.39 -0.88
N LEU A 62 -9.99 5.29 -0.54
CA LEU A 62 -10.42 4.75 0.75
C LEU A 62 -10.15 3.24 0.88
N VAL A 63 -10.18 2.50 -0.23
CA VAL A 63 -10.08 1.03 -0.22
C VAL A 63 -8.75 0.49 -0.73
N GLN A 64 -8.00 1.27 -1.51
CA GLN A 64 -6.67 0.87 -1.95
C GLN A 64 -5.70 0.93 -0.78
N GLU A 65 -4.98 -0.17 -0.56
CA GLU A 65 -3.80 -0.13 0.29
C GLU A 65 -2.79 0.88 -0.29
N PRO A 66 -2.12 1.67 0.57
CA PRO A 66 -1.00 2.48 0.13
C PRO A 66 -0.04 1.55 -0.61
N LYS A 67 0.17 1.79 -1.92
CA LYS A 67 0.99 0.91 -2.77
C LYS A 67 2.36 0.64 -2.14
N GLU A 68 2.89 1.62 -1.43
CA GLU A 68 4.16 1.57 -0.69
C GLU A 68 4.16 0.49 0.41
N VAL A 69 3.04 0.29 1.12
CA VAL A 69 2.93 -0.68 2.22
C VAL A 69 2.70 -2.09 1.69
N THR A 70 1.84 -2.27 0.69
CA THR A 70 1.58 -3.60 0.09
C THR A 70 2.77 -4.09 -0.71
N GLN A 71 3.39 -3.21 -1.49
CA GLN A 71 4.54 -3.57 -2.32
C GLN A 71 5.73 -3.95 -1.44
N SER A 72 5.98 -3.21 -0.35
CA SER A 72 7.04 -3.56 0.60
C SER A 72 6.77 -4.90 1.28
N ARG A 73 5.52 -5.19 1.68
CA ARG A 73 5.15 -6.48 2.27
C ARG A 73 5.31 -7.66 1.30
N GLN A 74 4.80 -7.52 0.08
CA GLN A 74 4.94 -8.56 -0.96
C GLN A 74 6.40 -8.79 -1.32
N GLN A 75 7.21 -7.72 -1.42
CA GLN A 75 8.64 -7.84 -1.67
C GLN A 75 9.36 -8.52 -0.49
N GLN A 76 9.00 -8.21 0.75
CA GLN A 76 9.55 -8.87 1.94
C GLN A 76 9.17 -10.35 2.01
N GLU A 77 7.94 -10.73 1.63
CA GLU A 77 7.52 -12.14 1.56
C GLU A 77 8.36 -12.92 0.54
N ILE A 78 8.53 -12.40 -0.68
CA ILE A 78 9.37 -13.03 -1.70
C ILE A 78 10.81 -13.20 -1.22
N LEU A 79 11.37 -12.21 -0.51
CA LEU A 79 12.72 -12.29 0.05
C LEU A 79 12.83 -13.33 1.16
N ARG A 80 11.79 -13.49 2.00
CA ARG A 80 11.73 -14.54 3.03
C ARG A 80 11.67 -15.94 2.43
N ASP A 81 10.86 -16.12 1.38
CA ASP A 81 10.76 -17.39 0.67
C ASP A 81 12.10 -17.75 0.03
N LEU A 82 12.73 -16.78 -0.67
CA LEU A 82 14.06 -16.97 -1.23
C LEU A 82 15.11 -17.30 -0.16
N LEU A 83 15.05 -16.67 1.01
CA LEU A 83 15.96 -16.96 2.12
C LEU A 83 15.80 -18.41 2.62
N MET A 84 14.56 -18.89 2.74
CA MET A 84 14.26 -20.27 3.11
C MET A 84 14.81 -21.25 2.06
N ASP A 85 14.57 -20.98 0.78
CA ASP A 85 15.06 -21.82 -0.32
C ASP A 85 16.59 -21.88 -0.35
N LEU A 86 17.26 -20.74 -0.17
CA LEU A 86 18.72 -20.67 -0.08
C LEU A 86 19.24 -21.54 1.08
N GLY A 87 18.57 -21.49 2.25
CA GLY A 87 18.90 -22.33 3.41
C GLY A 87 18.87 -23.84 3.12
N ASN A 88 18.06 -24.27 2.15
CA ASN A 88 17.95 -25.68 1.74
C ASN A 88 19.01 -26.12 0.71
N VAL A 89 19.77 -25.17 0.14
CA VAL A 89 20.82 -25.49 -0.85
C VAL A 89 22.02 -26.14 -0.18
N ASN A 90 22.37 -27.35 -0.64
CA ASN A 90 23.49 -28.11 -0.10
C ASN A 90 24.88 -27.52 -0.45
N ALA A 91 25.90 -27.96 0.28
CA ALA A 91 27.28 -27.46 0.14
C ALA A 91 27.88 -27.66 -1.26
N THR A 92 27.52 -28.74 -1.95
CA THR A 92 28.04 -29.02 -3.30
C THR A 92 27.54 -28.00 -4.31
N VAL A 93 26.24 -27.68 -4.29
CA VAL A 93 25.64 -26.68 -5.17
C VAL A 93 26.17 -25.29 -4.83
N ARG A 94 26.32 -24.96 -3.54
CA ARG A 94 26.94 -23.70 -3.10
C ARG A 94 28.36 -23.53 -3.63
N ARG A 95 29.17 -24.58 -3.57
CA ARG A 95 30.54 -24.58 -4.10
C ARG A 95 30.56 -24.38 -5.61
N ILE A 96 29.75 -25.13 -6.36
CA ILE A 96 29.69 -25.00 -7.83
C ILE A 96 29.21 -23.61 -8.25
N ALA A 97 28.16 -23.08 -7.60
CA ALA A 97 27.64 -21.74 -7.88
C ALA A 97 28.71 -20.65 -7.66
N ARG A 98 29.54 -20.81 -6.63
CA ARG A 98 30.67 -19.90 -6.34
C ARG A 98 31.79 -20.04 -7.35
N ASP A 99 32.28 -21.27 -7.56
CA ASP A 99 33.53 -21.53 -8.29
C ASP A 99 33.35 -21.42 -9.82
N GLU A 100 32.20 -21.88 -10.34
CA GLU A 100 31.91 -21.87 -11.78
C GLU A 100 30.97 -20.72 -12.18
N GLY A 101 30.06 -20.32 -11.28
CA GLY A 101 29.03 -19.32 -11.55
C GLY A 101 29.34 -17.91 -11.05
N GLY A 102 30.39 -17.73 -10.24
CA GLY A 102 30.69 -16.46 -9.57
C GLY A 102 29.61 -15.98 -8.59
N LEU A 103 28.64 -16.84 -8.25
CA LEU A 103 27.49 -16.54 -7.41
C LEU A 103 27.72 -17.05 -5.99
N ASP A 104 28.08 -16.14 -5.09
CA ASP A 104 28.26 -16.46 -3.67
C ASP A 104 26.91 -16.45 -2.93
N LEU A 105 26.30 -17.63 -2.81
CA LEU A 105 25.01 -17.82 -2.15
C LEU A 105 25.05 -17.45 -0.66
N GLU A 106 26.19 -17.61 0.03
CA GLU A 106 26.32 -17.21 1.44
C GLU A 106 26.29 -15.69 1.61
N ARG A 107 26.92 -14.97 0.68
CA ARG A 107 26.87 -13.50 0.63
C ARG A 107 25.47 -13.01 0.29
N LEU A 108 24.78 -13.66 -0.64
CA LEU A 108 23.40 -13.32 -1.01
C LEU A 108 22.44 -13.52 0.18
N GLU A 109 22.54 -14.68 0.84
CA GLU A 109 21.74 -15.03 2.02
C GLU A 109 21.90 -14.00 3.15
N ARG A 110 23.14 -13.54 3.41
CA ARG A 110 23.41 -12.50 4.42
C ARG A 110 22.76 -11.16 4.06
N ARG A 111 22.92 -10.71 2.82
CA ARG A 111 22.31 -9.44 2.35
C ARG A 111 20.79 -9.47 2.38
N ILE A 112 20.18 -10.62 2.11
CA ILE A 112 18.73 -10.77 2.18
C ILE A 112 18.26 -10.68 3.65
N ARG A 113 18.96 -11.30 4.61
CA ARG A 113 18.64 -11.15 6.05
C ARG A 113 18.65 -9.69 6.49
N GLU A 114 19.69 -8.94 6.11
CA GLU A 114 19.82 -7.51 6.45
C GLU A 114 18.59 -6.70 5.99
N VAL A 115 18.00 -7.03 4.83
CA VAL A 115 16.83 -6.31 4.29
C VAL A 115 15.49 -6.77 4.88
N VAL A 116 15.43 -8.00 5.39
CA VAL A 116 14.19 -8.61 5.90
C VAL A 116 14.01 -8.43 7.41
N GLU A 117 15.12 -8.25 8.13
CA GLU A 117 15.16 -8.08 9.59
C GLU A 117 15.13 -6.60 10.04
N ASP A 118 15.41 -5.64 9.13
CA ASP A 118 15.17 -4.19 9.29
C ASP A 118 13.70 -3.80 9.02
#